data_AF-A0A8J8BYG1-F1
#
_entry.id   AF-A0A8J8BYG1-F1
#
_cell.length_a   1.000
_cell.length_b   1.000
_cell.length_c   1.000
_cell.angle_alpha   90.00
_cell.angle_beta   90.00
_cell.angle_gamma   90.00
#
_symmetry.space_group_name_H-M   'P 1'
#
loop_
_entity.id
_entity.type
_entity.pdbx_description
1 polymer ?
#
loop_
_entity_poly.entity_id
_entity_poly.type
_entity_poly.pdbx_seq_one_letter_code
_entity_poly.pdbx_strand_id
1 'polypeptide(L)'
;MQLDKLHRQQQAEDFFYKNYHLLLQPKCYIIYTFPIALAFNPFFENVRHNFDKVFMLPQPSVKSKKGDIIRKNLNYYRKIAEKRMDLNLIDEKALENAILSTGKLSEFISVIRDASAKALSVVKEKKKGKITEEEIEAVLEELRNTYDRTLTKEEIEKLIEIHGKREARDKTMQDDIVRNPLFSLTIVEYETKEEGRWCEINPILLPLLEKWKKSN
;
A
#
# COMPACT_ATOMS: atom_id res chain seq x y z
N MET A 1 -25.23 -10.18 4.98
CA MET A 1 -24.18 -9.74 4.05
C MET A 1 -23.24 -8.82 4.82
N GLN A 2 -22.08 -9.32 5.23
CA GLN A 2 -21.14 -8.58 6.07
C GLN A 2 -20.30 -7.68 5.17
N LEU A 3 -20.52 -6.36 5.24
CA LEU A 3 -19.85 -5.33 4.43
C LEU A 3 -18.35 -5.19 4.73
N ASP A 4 -17.87 -5.89 5.75
CA ASP A 4 -16.60 -5.59 6.40
C ASP A 4 -15.39 -5.81 5.47
N LYS A 5 -15.51 -6.67 4.45
CA LYS A 5 -14.44 -6.89 3.46
C LYS A 5 -14.97 -7.36 2.10
N LEU A 6 -15.21 -6.43 1.16
CA LEU A 6 -15.41 -6.75 -0.25
C LEU A 6 -14.06 -7.19 -0.85
N HIS A 7 -13.71 -8.45 -0.63
CA HIS A 7 -12.39 -9.01 -0.97
C HIS A 7 -12.17 -9.25 -2.47
N ARG A 8 -13.23 -9.23 -3.28
CA ARG A 8 -13.14 -9.50 -4.72
C ARG A 8 -13.54 -8.26 -5.49
N GLN A 9 -12.71 -7.86 -6.45
CA GLN A 9 -12.95 -6.72 -7.33
C GLN A 9 -14.38 -6.73 -7.89
N GLN A 10 -14.84 -7.85 -8.42
CA GLN A 10 -16.20 -7.97 -8.97
C GLN A 10 -17.30 -7.67 -7.94
N GLN A 11 -17.14 -8.12 -6.69
CA GLN A 11 -18.11 -7.81 -5.63
C GLN A 11 -18.08 -6.32 -5.26
N ALA A 12 -16.90 -5.72 -5.24
CA ALA A 12 -16.75 -4.28 -5.01
C ALA A 12 -17.36 -3.46 -6.15
N GLU A 13 -17.11 -3.84 -7.41
CA GLU A 13 -17.71 -3.22 -8.59
C GLU A 13 -19.22 -3.36 -8.60
N ASP A 14 -19.77 -4.55 -8.34
CA ASP A 14 -21.21 -4.76 -8.29
C ASP A 14 -21.84 -3.92 -7.17
N PHE A 15 -21.21 -3.87 -6.00
CA PHE A 15 -21.71 -3.11 -4.88
C PHE A 15 -21.70 -1.59 -5.14
N PHE A 16 -20.56 -1.07 -5.61
CA PHE A 16 -20.35 0.37 -5.76
C PHE A 16 -20.78 0.94 -7.10
N TYR A 17 -20.75 0.20 -8.21
CA TYR A 17 -21.19 0.71 -9.52
C TYR A 17 -22.63 0.37 -9.85
N LYS A 18 -23.07 -0.87 -9.55
CA LYS A 18 -24.42 -1.31 -9.92
C LYS A 18 -25.44 -1.00 -8.83
N ASN A 19 -25.03 -1.11 -7.56
CA ASN A 19 -25.95 -1.06 -6.43
C ASN A 19 -25.79 0.17 -5.52
N TYR A 20 -25.10 1.23 -5.96
CA TYR A 20 -24.86 2.42 -5.14
C TYR A 20 -26.14 3.09 -4.63
N HIS A 21 -27.25 2.97 -5.35
CA HIS A 21 -28.54 3.52 -4.93
C HIS A 21 -29.00 2.97 -3.57
N LEU A 22 -28.61 1.75 -3.21
CA LEU A 22 -28.88 1.16 -1.89
C LEU A 22 -28.12 1.89 -0.77
N LEU A 23 -26.96 2.49 -1.09
CA LEU A 23 -26.15 3.29 -0.16
C LEU A 23 -26.79 4.65 0.13
N LEU A 24 -27.74 5.08 -0.69
CA LEU A 24 -28.42 6.38 -0.53
C LEU A 24 -29.77 6.25 0.20
N GLN A 25 -30.25 5.03 0.44
CA GLN A 25 -31.54 4.80 1.11
C GLN A 25 -31.57 5.15 2.60
N PRO A 26 -30.51 4.91 3.39
CA PRO A 26 -30.53 5.25 4.81
C PRO A 26 -30.72 6.75 5.04
N LYS A 27 -31.67 7.12 5.90
CA LYS A 27 -31.97 8.52 6.24
C LYS A 27 -31.08 9.03 7.39
N CYS A 28 -29.76 8.90 7.25
CA CYS A 28 -28.77 9.39 8.22
C CYS A 28 -27.44 9.73 7.53
N TYR A 29 -26.52 10.38 8.27
CA TYR A 29 -25.17 10.62 7.78
C TYR A 29 -24.34 9.34 7.84
N ILE A 30 -23.82 8.91 6.68
CA ILE A 30 -22.95 7.74 6.57
C ILE A 30 -21.66 8.12 5.86
N ILE A 31 -20.54 7.67 6.40
CA ILE A 31 -19.23 7.75 5.75
C ILE A 31 -18.95 6.39 5.13
N TYR A 32 -18.92 6.32 3.80
CA TYR A 32 -18.55 5.12 3.06
C TYR A 32 -17.06 5.14 2.73
N THR A 33 -16.39 4.00 2.94
CA THR A 33 -15.05 3.77 2.40
C THR A 33 -15.17 3.16 1.01
N PHE A 34 -14.59 3.82 0.02
CA PHE A 34 -14.61 3.39 -1.37
C PHE A 34 -13.20 2.90 -1.79
N PRO A 35 -13.06 1.71 -2.40
CA PRO A 35 -11.75 1.21 -2.83
C PRO A 35 -11.09 2.13 -3.86
N ILE A 36 -9.86 2.57 -3.59
CA ILE A 36 -9.13 3.49 -4.48
C ILE A 36 -8.99 2.96 -5.91
N ALA A 37 -8.81 1.64 -6.08
CA ALA A 37 -8.69 0.99 -7.37
C ALA A 37 -9.93 1.19 -8.25
N LEU A 38 -11.12 1.32 -7.65
CA LEU A 38 -12.34 1.63 -8.38
C LEU A 38 -12.33 3.09 -8.88
N ALA A 39 -11.73 4.04 -8.16
CA ALA A 39 -11.68 5.43 -8.62
C ALA A 39 -10.85 5.62 -9.92
N PHE A 40 -10.09 4.60 -10.33
CA PHE A 40 -9.35 4.56 -11.60
C PHE A 40 -10.19 4.08 -12.79
N ASN A 41 -11.41 3.59 -12.56
CA ASN A 41 -12.34 3.24 -13.64
C ASN A 41 -13.21 4.47 -14.00
N PRO A 42 -13.40 4.80 -15.29
CA PRO A 42 -14.27 5.92 -15.67
C PRO A 42 -15.73 5.83 -15.19
N PHE A 43 -16.24 4.63 -14.87
CA PHE A 43 -17.55 4.47 -14.22
C PHE A 43 -17.66 5.17 -12.86
N PHE A 44 -16.54 5.47 -12.21
CA PHE A 44 -16.52 6.20 -10.95
C PHE A 44 -17.27 7.53 -11.02
N GLU A 45 -17.14 8.29 -12.11
CA GLU A 45 -17.81 9.59 -12.25
C GLU A 45 -19.35 9.45 -12.25
N ASN A 46 -19.87 8.36 -12.81
CA ASN A 46 -21.32 8.07 -12.80
C ASN A 46 -21.87 7.85 -11.38
N VAL A 47 -21.02 7.38 -10.47
CA VAL A 47 -21.40 7.10 -9.08
C VAL A 47 -21.13 8.30 -8.19
N ARG A 48 -19.96 8.92 -8.35
CA ARG A 48 -19.47 10.04 -7.53
C ARG A 48 -20.49 11.16 -7.37
N HIS A 49 -21.18 11.53 -8.46
CA HIS A 49 -22.15 12.63 -8.45
C HIS A 49 -23.39 12.38 -7.58
N ASN A 50 -23.64 11.15 -7.14
CA ASN A 50 -24.77 10.82 -6.28
C ASN A 50 -24.46 10.95 -4.78
N PHE A 51 -23.22 11.30 -4.42
CA PHE A 51 -22.80 11.49 -3.03
C PHE A 51 -22.49 12.97 -2.78
N ASP A 52 -22.89 13.50 -1.61
CA ASP A 52 -22.74 14.91 -1.27
C ASP A 52 -21.28 15.39 -1.29
N LYS A 53 -20.37 14.55 -0.79
CA LYS A 53 -18.94 14.84 -0.70
C LYS A 53 -18.13 13.59 -0.94
N VAL A 54 -17.05 13.74 -1.72
CA VAL A 54 -16.09 12.69 -2.00
C VAL A 54 -14.69 13.21 -1.73
N PHE A 55 -13.97 12.49 -0.88
CA PHE A 55 -12.61 12.82 -0.47
C PHE A 55 -11.68 11.67 -0.86
N MET A 56 -10.65 11.98 -1.64
CA MET A 56 -9.56 11.06 -1.90
C MET A 56 -8.57 11.16 -0.76
N LEU A 57 -8.24 10.04 -0.13
CA LEU A 57 -7.29 9.97 0.97
C LEU A 57 -6.01 9.26 0.47
N PRO A 58 -5.08 10.00 -0.16
CA PRO A 58 -3.84 9.43 -0.66
C PRO A 58 -2.99 8.95 0.52
N GLN A 59 -2.16 7.95 0.25
CA GLN A 59 -1.24 7.45 1.27
C GLN A 59 -0.12 8.47 1.53
N PRO A 60 0.34 8.66 2.78
CA PRO A 60 1.50 9.51 3.04
C PRO A 60 2.77 8.88 2.44
N SER A 61 3.28 9.42 1.33
CA SER A 61 4.50 8.88 0.73
C SER A 61 5.73 9.12 1.61
N VAL A 62 6.56 8.09 1.79
CA VAL A 62 7.85 8.23 2.50
C VAL A 62 8.96 8.81 1.63
N LYS A 63 8.77 8.79 0.30
CA LYS A 63 9.68 9.36 -0.70
C LYS A 63 8.93 10.30 -1.66
N SER A 64 9.58 11.37 -2.11
CA SER A 64 9.06 12.25 -3.16
C SER A 64 8.98 11.52 -4.49
N LYS A 65 8.31 12.12 -5.49
CA LYS A 65 8.32 11.60 -6.87
C LYS A 65 9.75 11.45 -7.43
N LYS A 66 10.67 12.29 -6.95
CA LYS A 66 12.11 12.27 -7.27
C LYS A 66 12.93 11.26 -6.45
N GLY A 67 12.35 10.67 -5.42
CA GLY A 67 13.00 9.67 -4.56
C GLY A 67 13.57 10.21 -3.25
N ASP A 68 13.44 11.52 -2.98
CA ASP A 68 13.94 12.14 -1.75
C ASP A 68 13.11 11.74 -0.54
N ILE A 69 13.74 11.45 0.60
CA ILE A 69 13.02 11.07 1.82
C ILE A 69 12.21 12.27 2.36
N ILE A 70 10.89 12.08 2.51
CA ILE A 70 10.01 13.07 3.10
C ILE A 70 10.00 12.87 4.62
N ARG A 71 10.90 13.57 5.33
CA ARG A 71 11.09 13.44 6.79
C ARG A 71 9.81 13.66 7.60
N LYS A 72 8.93 14.57 7.17
CA LYS A 72 7.61 14.79 7.79
C LYS A 72 6.77 13.51 7.81
N ASN A 73 6.75 12.78 6.70
CA ASN A 73 5.95 11.56 6.57
C ASN A 73 6.63 10.39 7.28
N LEU A 74 7.95 10.30 7.27
CA LEU A 74 8.69 9.33 8.09
C LEU A 74 8.34 9.50 9.59
N ASN A 75 8.33 10.73 10.10
CA ASN A 75 7.92 11.03 11.47
C ASN A 75 6.45 10.69 11.75
N TYR A 76 5.58 10.77 10.74
CA TYR A 76 4.19 10.31 10.86
C TYR A 76 4.14 8.80 11.14
N TYR A 77 4.85 7.96 10.37
CA TYR A 77 4.91 6.52 10.63
C TYR A 77 5.56 6.18 11.98
N ARG A 78 6.61 6.92 12.38
CA ARG A 78 7.22 6.77 13.71
C ARG A 78 6.21 7.02 14.84
N LYS A 79 5.41 8.08 14.77
CA LYS A 79 4.34 8.37 15.75
C LYS A 79 3.26 7.29 15.79
N ILE A 80 3.02 6.62 14.66
CA ILE A 80 2.11 5.47 14.63
C ILE A 80 2.71 4.26 15.35
N ALA A 81 4.00 3.99 15.18
CA ALA A 81 4.70 2.94 15.91
C ALA A 81 4.73 3.22 17.42
N GLU A 82 5.03 4.45 17.83
CA GLU A 82 5.04 4.89 19.23
C GLU A 82 3.70 4.65 19.94
N LYS A 83 2.58 4.79 19.23
CA LYS A 83 1.24 4.50 19.77
C LYS A 83 0.93 3.00 19.89
N ARG A 84 1.76 2.12 19.31
CA ARG A 84 1.52 0.67 19.24
C ARG A 84 2.58 -0.17 19.95
N MET A 85 3.74 0.39 20.23
CA MET A 85 4.82 -0.28 20.95
C MET A 85 5.74 0.73 21.66
N ASP A 86 6.46 0.27 22.68
CA ASP A 86 7.58 1.01 23.24
C ASP A 86 8.73 1.04 22.23
N LEU A 87 9.11 2.24 21.77
CA LEU A 87 10.20 2.41 20.79
C LEU A 87 11.56 1.96 21.33
N ASN A 88 11.72 1.76 22.64
CA ASN A 88 12.94 1.17 23.19
C ASN A 88 13.10 -0.31 22.82
N LEU A 89 12.05 -0.98 22.35
CA LEU A 89 12.07 -2.39 21.93
C LEU A 89 12.48 -2.58 20.45
N ILE A 90 12.80 -1.51 19.74
CA ILE A 90 13.27 -1.56 18.35
C ILE A 90 14.43 -0.59 18.15
N ASP A 91 15.44 -1.02 17.40
CA ASP A 91 16.54 -0.13 17.04
C ASP A 91 16.06 0.95 16.06
N GLU A 92 16.56 2.17 16.21
CA GLU A 92 16.10 3.31 15.40
C GLU A 92 16.28 3.08 13.89
N LYS A 93 17.39 2.46 13.49
CA LYS A 93 17.63 2.10 12.09
C LYS A 93 16.68 1.00 11.59
N ALA A 94 16.34 0.04 12.45
CA ALA A 94 15.38 -1.01 12.12
C ALA A 94 13.98 -0.43 11.87
N LEU A 95 13.57 0.52 12.71
CA LEU A 95 12.31 1.24 12.53
C LEU A 95 12.32 2.07 11.24
N GLU A 96 13.39 2.82 10.97
CA GLU A 96 13.53 3.61 9.74
C GLU A 96 13.50 2.71 8.49
N ASN A 97 14.22 1.58 8.49
CA ASN A 97 14.19 0.59 7.41
C ASN A 97 12.76 0.06 7.18
N ALA A 98 12.05 -0.35 8.24
CA ALA A 98 10.68 -0.84 8.13
C ALA A 98 9.73 0.18 7.49
N ILE A 99 9.85 1.46 7.86
CA ILE A 99 9.04 2.55 7.31
C ILE A 99 9.36 2.76 5.82
N LEU A 100 10.65 2.89 5.48
CA LEU A 100 11.10 3.18 4.12
C LEU A 100 10.82 2.01 3.15
N SER A 101 10.82 0.78 3.65
CA SER A 101 10.66 -0.44 2.85
C SER A 101 9.22 -0.88 2.64
N THR A 102 8.24 -0.37 3.40
CA THR A 102 6.82 -0.76 3.24
C THR A 102 5.97 0.38 2.73
N GLY A 103 6.19 1.61 3.23
CA GLY A 103 5.45 2.81 2.85
C GLY A 103 3.94 2.79 3.13
N LYS A 104 3.36 1.63 3.50
CA LYS A 104 1.94 1.35 3.80
C LYS A 104 1.74 1.06 5.27
N LEU A 105 0.72 1.65 5.89
CA LEU A 105 0.49 1.48 7.32
C LEU A 105 0.20 0.02 7.73
N SER A 106 -0.65 -0.69 6.98
CA SER A 106 -0.99 -2.08 7.30
C SER A 106 0.21 -3.02 7.14
N GLU A 107 0.96 -2.86 6.05
CA GLU A 107 2.17 -3.64 5.76
C GLU A 107 3.28 -3.33 6.76
N PHE A 108 3.56 -2.05 7.02
CA PHE A 108 4.48 -1.56 8.04
C PHE A 108 4.23 -2.20 9.42
N ILE A 109 2.98 -2.17 9.88
CA ILE A 109 2.62 -2.72 11.19
C ILE A 109 2.71 -4.25 11.20
N SER A 110 2.39 -4.91 10.08
CA SER A 110 2.56 -6.35 9.96
C SER A 110 4.04 -6.73 10.03
N VAL A 111 4.91 -5.99 9.32
CA VAL A 111 6.37 -6.20 9.37
C VAL A 111 6.91 -6.03 10.79
N ILE A 112 6.53 -4.96 11.50
CA ILE A 112 6.94 -4.77 12.91
C ILE A 112 6.47 -5.94 13.78
N ARG A 113 5.21 -6.36 13.65
CA ARG A 113 4.65 -7.46 14.44
C ARG A 113 5.41 -8.76 14.20
N ASP A 114 5.66 -9.10 12.93
CA ASP A 114 6.27 -10.36 12.55
C ASP A 114 7.77 -10.36 12.91
N ALA A 115 8.44 -9.21 12.79
CA ALA A 115 9.81 -9.02 13.26
C ALA A 115 9.92 -9.08 14.79
N SER A 116 8.89 -8.61 15.52
CA SER A 116 8.80 -8.78 16.98
C SER A 116 8.74 -10.24 17.37
N ALA A 117 7.95 -11.05 16.65
CA ALA A 117 7.87 -12.49 16.88
C ALA A 117 9.21 -13.19 16.59
N LYS A 118 9.89 -12.81 15.50
CA LYS A 118 11.25 -13.29 15.22
C LYS A 118 12.22 -12.90 16.33
N ALA A 119 12.28 -11.63 16.73
CA ALA A 119 13.14 -11.17 17.81
C ALA A 119 12.91 -11.98 19.10
N LEU A 120 11.65 -12.23 19.48
CA LEU A 120 11.31 -13.04 20.65
C LEU A 120 11.84 -14.47 20.58
N SER A 121 11.83 -15.10 19.41
CA SER A 121 12.36 -16.45 19.22
C SER A 121 13.88 -16.50 19.47
N VAL A 122 14.60 -15.43 19.09
CA VAL A 122 16.05 -15.32 19.20
C VAL A 122 16.51 -14.77 20.57
N VAL A 123 15.65 -14.05 21.30
CA VAL A 123 15.91 -13.55 22.67
C VAL A 123 16.32 -14.70 23.61
N LYS A 124 15.71 -15.88 23.45
CA LYS A 124 16.03 -17.07 24.24
C LYS A 124 17.48 -17.54 24.07
N GLU A 125 18.10 -17.20 22.95
CA GLU A 125 19.46 -17.64 22.58
C GLU A 125 20.49 -16.51 22.71
N LYS A 126 20.13 -15.26 22.35
CA LYS A 126 21.07 -14.13 22.24
C LYS A 126 20.97 -13.08 23.36
N LYS A 127 20.00 -13.18 24.30
CA LYS A 127 19.69 -12.15 25.32
C LYS A 127 19.46 -10.72 24.76
N LYS A 128 19.25 -10.58 23.44
CA LYS A 128 18.93 -9.30 22.81
C LYS A 128 17.46 -8.99 23.02
N GLY A 129 17.12 -7.94 23.75
CA GLY A 129 15.73 -7.57 24.06
C GLY A 129 15.05 -6.63 23.05
N LYS A 130 15.61 -6.45 21.85
CA LYS A 130 15.13 -5.48 20.84
C LYS A 130 15.07 -6.09 19.44
N ILE A 131 14.16 -5.57 18.63
CA ILE A 131 14.07 -5.80 17.19
C ILE A 131 15.21 -5.04 16.53
N THR A 132 16.04 -5.72 15.75
CA THR A 132 17.16 -5.12 15.02
C THR A 132 16.88 -5.08 13.51
N GLU A 133 17.79 -4.51 12.73
CA GLU A 133 17.68 -4.50 11.27
C GLU A 133 17.66 -5.93 10.69
N GLU A 134 18.30 -6.90 11.36
CA GLU A 134 18.34 -8.31 10.96
C GLU A 134 16.92 -8.91 10.90
N GLU A 135 16.13 -8.75 11.96
CA GLU A 135 14.77 -9.28 12.02
C GLU A 135 13.82 -8.56 11.06
N ILE A 136 13.99 -7.24 10.88
CA ILE A 136 13.21 -6.48 9.90
C ILE A 136 13.52 -6.97 8.48
N GLU A 137 14.80 -7.07 8.12
CA GLU A 137 15.19 -7.46 6.76
C GLU A 137 14.75 -8.89 6.44
N ALA A 138 14.83 -9.81 7.40
CA ALA A 138 14.34 -11.18 7.23
C ALA A 138 12.84 -11.23 6.89
N VAL A 139 12.00 -10.41 7.55
CA VAL A 139 10.56 -10.33 7.22
C VAL A 139 10.34 -9.66 5.87
N LEU A 140 11.08 -8.59 5.57
CA LEU A 140 10.96 -7.89 4.29
C LEU A 140 11.33 -8.83 3.12
N GLU A 141 12.36 -9.64 3.26
CA GLU A 141 12.77 -10.62 2.26
C GLU A 141 11.71 -11.71 2.04
N GLU A 142 11.10 -12.24 3.11
CA GLU A 142 9.97 -13.18 3.01
C GLU A 142 8.78 -12.60 2.23
N LEU A 143 8.44 -11.33 2.49
CA LEU A 143 7.39 -10.62 1.77
C LEU A 143 7.76 -10.40 0.30
N ARG A 144 8.99 -9.96 0.00
CA ARG A 144 9.48 -9.80 -1.37
C ARG A 144 9.42 -11.09 -2.17
N ASN A 145 9.87 -12.20 -1.57
CA ASN A 145 9.81 -13.52 -2.20
C ASN A 145 8.37 -13.98 -2.45
N THR A 146 7.44 -13.62 -1.56
CA THR A 146 6.02 -13.89 -1.76
C THR A 146 5.49 -13.13 -2.97
N TYR A 147 5.73 -11.81 -3.06
CA TYR A 147 5.31 -11.01 -4.22
C TYR A 147 5.94 -11.51 -5.52
N ASP A 148 7.26 -11.72 -5.53
CA ASP A 148 7.99 -12.18 -6.72
C ASP A 148 7.46 -13.52 -7.26
N ARG A 149 7.03 -14.42 -6.38
CA ARG A 149 6.42 -15.71 -6.77
C ARG A 149 5.01 -15.55 -7.33
N THR A 150 4.24 -14.57 -6.86
CA THR A 150 2.83 -14.41 -7.21
C THR A 150 2.58 -13.50 -8.41
N LEU A 151 3.50 -12.58 -8.69
CA LEU A 151 3.36 -11.63 -9.79
C LEU A 151 3.61 -12.33 -11.13
N THR A 152 2.71 -12.09 -12.08
CA THR A 152 2.86 -12.52 -13.47
C THR A 152 3.89 -11.65 -14.20
N LYS A 153 4.39 -12.13 -15.35
CA LYS A 153 5.32 -11.35 -16.19
C LYS A 153 4.71 -10.03 -16.66
N GLU A 154 3.45 -10.05 -17.07
CA GLU A 154 2.73 -8.86 -17.54
C GLU A 154 2.59 -7.82 -16.42
N GLU A 155 2.26 -8.25 -15.19
CA GLU A 155 2.23 -7.37 -14.02
C GLU A 155 3.61 -6.79 -13.72
N ILE A 156 4.68 -7.59 -13.79
CA ILE A 156 6.06 -7.13 -13.59
C ILE A 156 6.45 -6.06 -14.62
N GLU A 157 6.19 -6.30 -15.90
CA GLU A 157 6.42 -5.32 -16.97
C GLU A 157 5.67 -4.02 -16.69
N LYS A 158 4.41 -4.12 -16.25
CA LYS A 158 3.61 -2.95 -15.90
C LYS A 158 4.16 -2.20 -14.70
N LEU A 159 4.61 -2.90 -13.66
CA LEU A 159 5.24 -2.30 -12.47
C LEU A 159 6.53 -1.56 -12.84
N ILE A 160 7.36 -2.13 -13.73
CA ILE A 160 8.56 -1.45 -14.25
C ILE A 160 8.17 -0.18 -15.01
N GLU A 161 7.16 -0.25 -15.89
CA GLU A 161 6.68 0.90 -16.65
C GLU A 161 6.23 2.04 -15.72
N ILE A 162 5.44 1.71 -14.70
CA ILE A 162 4.90 2.67 -13.74
C ILE A 162 6.03 3.28 -12.91
N HIS A 163 7.02 2.47 -12.51
CA HIS A 163 8.22 3.01 -11.86
C HIS A 163 9.05 3.90 -12.81
N GLY A 164 8.99 3.73 -14.12
CA GLY A 164 9.65 4.65 -15.05
C GLY A 164 8.90 5.97 -15.18
N LYS A 165 7.57 5.91 -15.29
CA LYS A 165 6.71 7.04 -15.67
C LYS A 165 6.10 7.79 -14.50
N ARG A 166 6.05 7.17 -13.31
CA ARG A 166 5.32 7.65 -12.12
C ARG A 166 3.83 7.88 -12.39
N GLU A 167 3.26 7.12 -13.31
CA GLU A 167 1.87 7.23 -13.74
C GLU A 167 1.29 5.83 -13.98
N ALA A 168 0.07 5.61 -13.49
CA ALA A 168 -0.65 4.37 -13.67
C ALA A 168 -2.00 4.67 -14.33
N ARG A 169 -2.19 4.21 -15.58
CA ARG A 169 -3.46 4.24 -16.29
C ARG A 169 -3.65 2.98 -17.12
N ASP A 170 -4.88 2.49 -17.10
CA ASP A 170 -5.38 1.51 -18.06
C ASP A 170 -5.58 2.17 -19.44
N LYS A 171 -5.45 1.41 -20.53
CA LYS A 171 -5.65 1.95 -21.89
C LYS A 171 -7.14 2.04 -22.24
N THR A 172 -7.90 1.06 -21.78
CA THR A 172 -9.35 0.97 -21.99
C THR A 172 -10.10 0.81 -20.66
N MET A 173 -11.43 0.95 -20.69
CA MET A 173 -12.27 0.72 -19.52
C MET A 173 -12.32 -0.75 -19.09
N GLN A 174 -12.08 -1.66 -20.03
CA GLN A 174 -12.14 -3.10 -19.82
C GLN A 174 -10.82 -3.65 -19.25
N ASP A 175 -9.69 -3.01 -19.56
CA ASP A 175 -8.40 -3.40 -18.99
C ASP A 175 -8.44 -3.26 -17.47
N ASP A 176 -7.80 -4.17 -16.75
CA ASP A 176 -7.66 -4.14 -15.29
C ASP A 176 -6.19 -4.22 -14.84
N ILE A 177 -5.24 -4.09 -15.78
CA ILE A 177 -3.81 -4.27 -15.53
C ILE A 177 -3.22 -3.23 -14.56
N VAL A 178 -3.87 -2.08 -14.37
CA VAL A 178 -3.55 -1.11 -13.31
C VAL A 178 -4.44 -1.29 -12.08
N ARG A 179 -5.74 -1.56 -12.28
CA ARG A 179 -6.68 -1.71 -11.16
C ARG A 179 -6.36 -2.92 -10.28
N ASN A 180 -5.95 -4.05 -10.86
CA ASN A 180 -5.57 -5.25 -10.12
C ASN A 180 -4.38 -4.99 -9.18
N PRO A 181 -3.25 -4.44 -9.65
CA PRO A 181 -2.19 -3.97 -8.77
C PRO A 181 -2.57 -2.88 -7.75
N LEU A 182 -3.55 -2.02 -8.05
CA LEU A 182 -4.07 -1.08 -7.04
C LEU A 182 -4.89 -1.79 -5.96
N PHE A 183 -5.67 -2.82 -6.32
CA PHE A 183 -6.43 -3.65 -5.38
C PHE A 183 -5.53 -4.52 -4.49
N SER A 184 -4.52 -5.15 -5.09
CA SER A 184 -3.52 -5.93 -4.36
C SER A 184 -2.49 -5.05 -3.64
N LEU A 185 -2.58 -3.73 -3.83
CA LEU A 185 -1.64 -2.76 -3.29
C LEU A 185 -0.20 -3.13 -3.70
N THR A 186 0.05 -3.49 -4.95
CA THR A 186 1.41 -3.49 -5.52
C THR A 186 1.73 -2.16 -6.22
N ILE A 187 0.71 -1.34 -6.50
CA ILE A 187 0.80 0.09 -6.84
C ILE A 187 0.17 0.94 -5.73
N VAL A 188 0.63 2.17 -5.58
CA VAL A 188 0.07 3.18 -4.68
C VAL A 188 -0.08 4.52 -5.40
N GLU A 189 -1.20 5.19 -5.16
CA GLU A 189 -1.38 6.60 -5.52
C GLU A 189 -0.91 7.51 -4.38
N TYR A 190 -0.13 8.51 -4.74
CA TYR A 190 0.34 9.56 -3.86
C TYR A 190 -0.11 10.92 -4.40
N GLU A 191 -0.33 11.86 -3.50
CA GLU A 191 -0.67 13.24 -3.86
C GLU A 191 -0.09 14.21 -2.83
N THR A 192 0.59 15.24 -3.33
CA THR A 192 1.10 16.37 -2.53
C THR A 192 0.76 17.67 -3.21
N LYS A 193 0.78 18.78 -2.46
CA LYS A 193 0.55 20.11 -3.04
C LYS A 193 1.66 20.49 -4.02
N GLU A 194 2.87 20.02 -3.76
CA GLU A 194 4.08 20.39 -4.48
C GLU A 194 4.30 19.57 -5.75
N GLU A 195 4.00 18.26 -5.72
CA GLU A 195 4.29 17.34 -6.83
C GLU A 195 3.02 16.88 -7.59
N GLY A 196 1.85 17.32 -7.13
CA GLY A 196 0.56 16.86 -7.63
C GLY A 196 0.34 15.39 -7.34
N ARG A 197 -0.48 14.73 -8.17
CA ARG A 197 -0.78 13.30 -8.09
C ARG A 197 0.22 12.48 -8.91
N TRP A 198 0.69 11.37 -8.36
CA TRP A 198 1.50 10.39 -9.08
C TRP A 198 1.26 8.98 -8.57
N CYS A 199 1.70 7.98 -9.34
CA CYS A 199 1.65 6.59 -8.93
C CYS A 199 3.06 6.02 -8.82
N GLU A 200 3.21 5.04 -7.95
CA GLU A 200 4.47 4.36 -7.73
C GLU A 200 4.20 2.92 -7.29
N ILE A 201 5.16 2.04 -7.50
CA ILE A 201 5.07 0.67 -6.97
C ILE A 201 5.20 0.66 -5.45
N ASN A 202 4.70 -0.38 -4.79
CA ASN A 202 4.92 -0.58 -3.37
C ASN A 202 6.44 -0.54 -3.06
N PRO A 203 6.92 0.30 -2.11
CA PRO A 203 8.34 0.36 -1.76
C PRO A 203 9.00 -1.00 -1.50
N ILE A 204 8.25 -1.99 -1.01
CA ILE A 204 8.75 -3.36 -0.76
C ILE A 204 9.32 -4.01 -2.03
N LEU A 205 8.79 -3.62 -3.20
CA LEU A 205 9.13 -4.17 -4.51
C LEU A 205 10.32 -3.45 -5.17
N LEU A 206 10.71 -2.27 -4.69
CA LEU A 206 11.80 -1.48 -5.30
C LEU A 206 13.11 -2.28 -5.43
N PRO A 207 13.55 -3.08 -4.44
CA PRO A 207 14.77 -3.89 -4.57
C PRO A 207 14.68 -4.97 -5.65
N LEU A 208 13.47 -5.38 -6.08
CA LEU A 208 13.27 -6.40 -7.10
C LEU A 208 13.37 -5.85 -8.53
N LEU A 209 13.32 -4.52 -8.71
CA LEU A 209 13.32 -3.89 -10.03
C LEU A 209 14.53 -4.30 -10.90
N GLU A 210 15.73 -4.31 -10.35
CA GLU A 210 16.94 -4.67 -11.10
C GLU A 210 16.99 -6.15 -11.47
N LYS A 211 16.38 -7.02 -10.66
CA LYS A 211 16.20 -8.44 -10.99
C LYS A 211 15.23 -8.60 -12.15
N TRP A 212 14.09 -7.91 -12.09
CA TRP A 212 13.04 -7.99 -13.10
C TRP A 212 13.50 -7.44 -14.45
N LYS A 213 14.19 -6.28 -14.47
CA LYS A 213 14.74 -5.69 -15.71
C LYS A 213 15.75 -6.58 -16.44
N LYS A 214 16.43 -7.50 -15.74
CA LYS A 214 17.38 -8.46 -16.33
C LYS A 214 16.71 -9.72 -16.87
N SER A 215 15.48 -9.98 -16.45
CA SER A 215 14.71 -11.19 -16.78
C SER A 215 13.68 -10.95 -17.88
N ASN A 216 13.50 -9.68 -18.30
CA ASN A 216 12.74 -9.21 -19.46
C ASN A 216 13.70 -8.83 -20.59
#